data_AF-A0A0S4W7P5-F1
#
_entry.id   AF-A0A0S4W7P5-F1
#
_cell.length_a   1.000
_cell.length_b   1.000
_cell.length_c   1.000
_cell.angle_alpha   90.00
_cell.angle_beta   90.00
_cell.angle_gamma   90.00
#
_symmetry.space_group_name_H-M   'P 1'
#
loop_
_entity.id
_entity.type
_entity.pdbx_description
1 polymer ?
#
loop_
_entity_poly.entity_id
_entity_poly.type
_entity_poly.pdbx_seq_one_letter_code
_entity_poly.pdbx_strand_id
1 'polypeptide(L)'
;MQREDVTDLIVLQKIKKQLSWARLAEIVGRSKEWSTAALLGQMTLTAAQARAVGEALDLPDEAVALLQVVPYKGSLPSAMPTDPLIYRFYELVNVYGTTLKALIHEEFGDGIVSAIDFSMDLTREPDPKGDRVRIVMSGRF
;
A
#
# COMPACT_ATOMS: atom_id res chain seq x y z
N MET A 1 -0.35 9.83 20.92
CA MET A 1 -0.04 9.50 19.52
C MET A 1 -1.11 8.55 19.00
N GLN A 2 -1.70 8.83 17.84
CA GLN A 2 -2.60 7.95 17.10
C GLN A 2 -1.85 7.34 15.90
N ARG A 3 -2.50 6.44 15.14
CA ARG A 3 -1.82 5.73 14.03
C ARG A 3 -1.39 6.71 12.94
N GLU A 4 -2.17 7.75 12.70
CA GLU A 4 -1.93 8.81 11.73
C GLU A 4 -0.67 9.61 12.09
N ASP A 5 -0.50 9.98 13.36
CA ASP A 5 0.71 10.65 13.86
C ASP A 5 1.97 9.81 13.59
N VAL A 6 1.87 8.47 13.71
CA VAL A 6 2.96 7.54 13.41
C VAL A 6 3.29 7.55 11.92
N THR A 7 2.28 7.61 11.04
CA THR A 7 2.51 7.67 9.59
C THR A 7 3.23 8.96 9.18
N ASP A 8 2.83 10.09 9.74
CA ASP A 8 3.48 11.39 9.50
C ASP A 8 4.93 11.37 9.99
N LEU A 9 5.15 10.81 11.18
CA LEU A 9 6.49 10.65 11.75
C LEU A 9 7.38 9.75 10.88
N ILE A 10 6.85 8.63 10.38
CA ILE A 10 7.57 7.73 9.47
C ILE A 10 7.98 8.44 8.20
N VAL A 11 7.07 9.18 7.57
CA VAL A 11 7.36 9.94 6.35
C VAL A 11 8.44 10.98 6.61
N LEU A 12 8.34 11.71 7.72
CA LEU A 12 9.35 12.70 8.12
C LEU A 12 10.73 12.06 8.34
N GLN A 13 10.80 10.96 9.09
CA GLN A 13 12.07 10.28 9.38
C GLN A 13 12.68 9.63 8.14
N LYS A 14 11.85 9.04 7.29
CA LYS A 14 12.27 8.50 6.00
C LYS A 14 12.93 9.60 5.15
N ILE A 15 12.35 10.79 5.09
CA ILE A 15 12.92 11.94 4.36
C ILE A 15 14.24 12.38 4.99
N LYS A 16 14.28 12.59 6.32
CA LYS A 16 15.49 13.02 7.05
C LYS A 16 16.67 12.06 6.85
N LYS A 17 16.38 10.75 6.86
CA LYS A 17 17.38 9.68 6.67
C LYS A 17 17.61 9.31 5.21
N GLN A 18 16.94 9.97 4.27
CA GLN A 18 17.01 9.70 2.83
C GLN A 18 16.75 8.24 2.46
N LEU A 19 15.88 7.55 3.20
CA LEU A 19 15.52 6.17 2.94
C LEU A 19 14.46 6.09 1.84
N SER A 20 14.56 5.07 1.00
CA SER A 20 13.53 4.73 0.01
C SER A 20 12.51 3.76 0.62
N TRP A 21 11.31 3.72 0.05
CA TRP A 21 10.32 2.70 0.42
C TRP A 21 10.80 1.29 0.14
N ALA A 22 11.56 1.09 -0.94
CA ALA A 22 12.18 -0.20 -1.25
C ALA A 22 13.14 -0.65 -0.13
N ARG A 23 13.99 0.26 0.37
CA ARG A 23 14.89 -0.06 1.47
C ARG A 23 14.14 -0.38 2.77
N LEU A 24 13.05 0.34 3.07
CA LEU A 24 12.20 0.03 4.22
C LEU A 24 11.50 -1.32 4.05
N ALA A 25 11.12 -1.70 2.84
CA ALA A 25 10.53 -3.01 2.56
C ALA A 25 11.50 -4.17 2.79
N GLU A 26 12.79 -3.99 2.45
CA GLU A 26 13.84 -4.95 2.78
C GLU A 26 13.96 -5.16 4.30
N ILE A 27 13.85 -4.10 5.09
CA ILE A 27 13.87 -4.15 6.56
C ILE A 27 12.64 -4.87 7.11
N VAL A 28 11.46 -4.61 6.53
CA VAL A 28 10.20 -5.27 6.92
C VAL A 28 10.16 -6.74 6.48
N GLY A 29 10.91 -7.12 5.44
CA GLY A 29 10.93 -8.49 4.90
C GLY A 29 9.65 -8.88 4.16
N ARG A 30 8.96 -7.91 3.55
CA ARG A 30 7.74 -8.11 2.73
C ARG A 30 7.87 -7.33 1.42
N SER A 31 6.91 -7.46 0.51
CA SER A 31 6.92 -6.71 -0.75
C SER A 31 6.96 -5.19 -0.51
N LYS A 32 7.41 -4.45 -1.52
CA LYS A 32 7.49 -2.98 -1.49
C LYS A 32 6.12 -2.37 -1.19
N GLU A 33 5.10 -2.87 -1.85
CA GLU A 33 3.72 -2.40 -1.81
C GLU A 33 3.10 -2.67 -0.44
N TRP A 34 3.23 -3.90 0.07
CA TRP A 34 2.69 -4.27 1.37
C TRP A 34 3.38 -3.52 2.50
N SER A 35 4.72 -3.42 2.46
CA SER A 35 5.49 -2.72 3.49
C SER A 35 5.17 -1.23 3.48
N THR A 36 5.05 -0.61 2.31
CA THR A 36 4.65 0.79 2.20
C THR A 36 3.24 1.00 2.76
N ALA A 37 2.28 0.13 2.43
CA ALA A 37 0.93 0.18 2.99
C ALA A 37 0.93 0.03 4.52
N ALA A 38 1.75 -0.87 5.08
CA ALA A 38 1.90 -1.03 6.53
C ALA A 38 2.38 0.26 7.22
N LEU A 39 3.43 0.86 6.64
CA LEU A 39 4.07 2.08 7.14
C LEU A 39 3.20 3.33 6.94
N LEU A 40 2.28 3.30 5.96
CA LEU A 40 1.22 4.30 5.75
C LEU A 40 -0.09 3.91 6.47
N GLY A 41 -0.01 3.05 7.48
CA GLY A 41 -1.11 2.82 8.42
C GLY A 41 -2.19 1.83 7.97
N GLN A 42 -2.00 1.09 6.88
CA GLN A 42 -3.04 0.22 6.32
C GLN A 42 -2.86 -1.27 6.65
N MET A 43 -1.70 -1.66 7.20
CA MET A 43 -1.40 -3.03 7.62
C MET A 43 -0.75 -3.07 9.00
N THR A 44 -0.79 -4.24 9.62
CA THR A 44 -0.20 -4.51 10.93
C THR A 44 1.18 -5.13 10.78
N LEU A 45 2.17 -4.61 11.51
CA LEU A 45 3.48 -5.22 11.60
C LEU A 45 3.54 -6.22 12.75
N THR A 46 4.34 -7.27 12.57
CA THR A 46 4.74 -8.12 13.70
C THR A 46 5.67 -7.34 14.63
N ALA A 47 5.84 -7.81 15.87
CA ALA A 47 6.75 -7.18 16.84
C ALA A 47 8.19 -7.06 16.32
N ALA A 48 8.69 -8.06 15.59
CA ALA A 48 10.03 -8.04 15.00
C ALA A 48 10.15 -6.97 13.90
N GLN A 49 9.16 -6.89 13.00
CA GLN A 49 9.13 -5.89 11.93
C GLN A 49 8.99 -4.46 12.48
N ALA A 50 8.11 -4.26 13.46
CA ALA A 50 7.89 -2.95 14.08
C ALA A 50 9.16 -2.44 14.77
N ARG A 51 9.88 -3.31 15.51
CA ARG A 51 11.17 -2.96 16.12
C ARG A 51 12.22 -2.61 15.08
N ALA A 52 12.38 -3.42 14.04
CA ALA A 52 13.37 -3.17 12.99
C ALA A 52 13.10 -1.83 12.26
N VAL A 53 11.84 -1.50 12.00
CA VAL A 53 11.44 -0.20 11.44
C VAL A 53 11.69 0.93 12.44
N GLY A 54 11.36 0.72 13.73
CA GLY A 54 11.60 1.67 14.80
C GLY A 54 13.07 2.05 14.92
N GLU A 55 13.97 1.07 14.91
CA GLU A 55 15.42 1.28 14.91
C GLU A 55 15.89 2.00 13.65
N ALA A 56 15.40 1.60 12.47
CA ALA A 56 15.83 2.21 11.21
C ALA A 56 15.42 3.70 11.10
N LEU A 57 14.28 4.07 11.67
CA LEU A 57 13.67 5.40 11.57
C LEU A 57 13.77 6.23 12.85
N ASP A 58 14.46 5.76 13.89
CA ASP A 58 14.52 6.37 15.23
C ASP A 58 13.12 6.71 15.78
N LEU A 59 12.18 5.77 15.68
CA LEU A 59 10.82 5.96 16.19
C LEU A 59 10.77 5.71 17.71
N PRO A 60 9.97 6.48 18.47
CA PRO A 60 9.78 6.23 19.88
C PRO A 60 9.01 4.92 20.13
N ASP A 61 9.16 4.34 21.32
CA ASP A 61 8.54 3.07 21.70
C ASP A 61 7.01 3.05 21.51
N GLU A 62 6.35 4.18 21.76
CA GLU A 62 4.91 4.33 21.53
C GLU A 62 4.52 4.16 20.04
N ALA A 63 5.34 4.66 19.12
CA ALA A 63 5.11 4.50 17.69
C ALA A 63 5.34 3.04 17.26
N VAL A 64 6.37 2.38 17.82
CA VAL A 64 6.64 0.96 17.60
C VAL A 64 5.49 0.08 18.12
N ALA A 65 4.90 0.43 19.25
CA ALA A 65 3.72 -0.26 19.77
C ALA A 65 2.51 -0.08 18.84
N LEU A 66 2.24 1.15 18.38
CA LEU A 66 1.12 1.45 17.48
C LEU A 66 1.23 0.77 16.11
N LEU A 67 2.44 0.51 15.60
CA LEU A 67 2.65 -0.24 14.35
C LEU A 67 2.15 -1.69 14.42
N GLN A 68 2.04 -2.25 15.63
CA GLN A 68 1.59 -3.63 15.88
C GLN A 68 0.07 -3.74 16.11
N VAL A 69 -0.64 -2.62 16.14
CA VAL A 69 -2.10 -2.60 16.28
C VAL A 69 -2.76 -2.78 14.91
N VAL A 70 -3.89 -3.49 14.88
CA VAL A 70 -4.75 -3.58 13.68
C VAL A 70 -5.33 -2.19 13.39
N PRO A 71 -5.00 -1.59 12.23
CA PRO A 71 -5.46 -0.24 11.95
C PRO A 71 -6.94 -0.24 11.53
N TYR A 72 -7.60 0.88 11.74
CA TYR A 72 -8.80 1.21 10.99
C TYR A 72 -8.37 1.49 9.54
N LYS A 73 -8.74 0.60 8.62
CA LYS A 73 -8.31 0.69 7.22
C LYS A 73 -9.16 1.69 6.45
N GLY A 74 -8.53 2.40 5.52
CA GLY A 74 -9.14 3.46 4.73
C GLY A 74 -8.22 4.66 4.67
N SER A 75 -7.35 4.70 3.67
CA SER A 75 -6.31 5.72 3.57
C SER A 75 -6.81 7.10 3.12
N LEU A 76 -8.08 7.24 2.76
CA LEU A 76 -8.66 8.47 2.24
C LEU A 76 -9.71 9.03 3.19
N PRO A 77 -9.78 10.37 3.37
CA PRO A 77 -10.75 11.01 4.25
C PRO A 77 -12.18 11.04 3.67
N SER A 78 -12.33 10.78 2.37
CA SER A 78 -13.60 10.81 1.65
C SER A 78 -13.72 9.65 0.66
N ALA A 79 -14.96 9.29 0.32
CA ALA A 79 -15.24 8.23 -0.66
C ALA A 79 -14.75 8.58 -2.08
N MET A 80 -14.84 9.85 -2.48
CA MET A 80 -14.27 10.33 -3.73
C MET A 80 -12.86 10.89 -3.48
N PRO A 81 -11.80 10.35 -4.11
CA PRO A 81 -10.45 10.90 -4.00
C PRO A 81 -10.37 12.29 -4.64
N THR A 82 -9.66 13.22 -4.01
CA THR A 82 -9.41 14.55 -4.57
C THR A 82 -8.02 14.68 -5.19
N ASP A 83 -7.07 13.85 -4.76
CA ASP A 83 -5.73 13.79 -5.35
C ASP A 83 -5.80 13.25 -6.79
N PRO A 84 -5.23 13.96 -7.80
CA PRO A 84 -5.32 13.54 -9.18
C PRO A 84 -4.72 12.18 -9.49
N LEU A 85 -3.63 11.77 -8.84
CA LEU A 85 -2.98 10.49 -9.10
C LEU A 85 -3.85 9.34 -8.56
N ILE A 86 -4.39 9.50 -7.36
CA ILE A 86 -5.30 8.50 -6.76
C ILE A 86 -6.64 8.46 -7.52
N TYR A 87 -7.16 9.61 -7.95
CA TYR A 87 -8.40 9.71 -8.70
C TYR A 87 -8.38 8.91 -10.01
N ARG A 88 -7.22 8.77 -10.68
CA ARG A 88 -7.13 7.94 -11.90
C ARG A 88 -7.49 6.48 -11.66
N PHE A 89 -7.20 5.93 -10.49
CA PHE A 89 -7.60 4.56 -10.15
C PHE A 89 -9.12 4.45 -9.92
N TYR A 90 -9.72 5.47 -9.31
CA TYR A 90 -11.17 5.56 -9.20
C TYR A 90 -11.84 5.70 -10.58
N GLU A 91 -11.28 6.50 -11.47
CA GLU A 91 -11.72 6.65 -12.85
C GLU A 91 -11.62 5.34 -13.65
N LEU A 92 -10.53 4.57 -13.49
CA LEU A 92 -10.39 3.24 -14.09
C LEU A 92 -11.52 2.28 -13.67
N VAL A 93 -11.91 2.30 -12.39
CA VAL A 93 -13.05 1.49 -11.91
C VAL A 93 -14.37 1.98 -12.52
N ASN A 94 -14.59 3.30 -12.64
CA ASN A 94 -15.80 3.82 -13.26
C ASN A 94 -15.91 3.49 -14.76
N VAL A 95 -14.78 3.43 -15.48
CA VAL A 95 -14.75 3.13 -16.91
C VAL A 95 -14.80 1.61 -17.17
N TYR A 96 -14.02 0.82 -16.44
CA TYR A 96 -13.83 -0.61 -16.73
C TYR A 96 -14.47 -1.55 -15.71
N GLY A 97 -15.08 -1.08 -14.63
CA GLY A 97 -15.60 -1.93 -13.56
C GLY A 97 -16.62 -2.97 -14.03
N THR A 98 -17.55 -2.57 -14.91
CA THR A 98 -18.52 -3.50 -15.52
C THR A 98 -17.85 -4.49 -16.47
N THR A 99 -16.86 -4.06 -17.25
CA THR A 99 -16.06 -4.92 -18.13
C THR A 99 -15.27 -5.96 -17.34
N LEU A 100 -14.56 -5.55 -16.29
CA LEU A 100 -13.81 -6.45 -15.41
C LEU A 100 -14.74 -7.49 -14.78
N LYS A 101 -15.90 -7.06 -14.26
CA LYS A 101 -16.91 -7.96 -13.70
C LYS A 101 -17.35 -9.01 -14.73
N ALA A 102 -17.69 -8.59 -15.95
CA ALA A 102 -18.17 -9.49 -17.00
C ALA A 102 -17.09 -10.51 -17.40
N LEU A 103 -15.86 -10.07 -17.64
CA LEU A 103 -14.75 -10.95 -18.05
C LEU A 103 -14.37 -11.95 -16.95
N ILE A 104 -14.33 -11.52 -15.68
CA ILE A 104 -14.06 -12.42 -14.56
C ILE A 104 -15.18 -13.45 -14.40
N HIS A 105 -16.44 -13.03 -14.55
CA HIS A 105 -17.59 -13.94 -14.46
C HIS A 105 -17.66 -14.93 -15.62
N GLU A 106 -17.23 -14.53 -16.81
CA GLU A 106 -17.12 -15.41 -17.99
C GLU A 106 -16.03 -16.47 -17.81
N GLU A 107 -14.84 -16.08 -17.32
CA GLU A 107 -13.69 -16.99 -17.18
C GLU A 107 -13.77 -17.87 -15.92
N PHE A 108 -14.22 -17.33 -14.78
CA PHE A 108 -14.12 -17.98 -13.47
C PHE A 108 -15.48 -18.36 -12.84
N GLY A 109 -16.59 -17.82 -13.34
CA GLY A 109 -17.95 -18.04 -12.81
C GLY A 109 -18.40 -17.01 -11.77
N ASP A 110 -19.44 -17.34 -10.99
CA ASP A 110 -19.96 -16.44 -9.96
C ASP A 110 -19.04 -16.41 -8.73
N GLY A 111 -18.53 -15.23 -8.41
CA GLY A 111 -17.51 -15.01 -7.39
C GLY A 111 -16.91 -13.62 -7.45
N ILE A 112 -15.80 -13.42 -6.74
CA ILE A 112 -15.08 -12.14 -6.63
C ILE A 112 -13.57 -12.36 -6.64
N VAL A 113 -12.82 -11.31 -6.97
CA VAL A 113 -11.36 -11.30 -6.76
C VAL A 113 -11.07 -10.74 -5.38
N SER A 114 -10.46 -11.54 -4.51
CA SER A 114 -10.13 -11.16 -3.14
C SER A 114 -9.13 -9.99 -3.09
N ALA A 115 -9.41 -9.01 -2.23
CA ALA A 115 -8.48 -7.93 -1.86
C ALA A 115 -7.75 -8.19 -0.53
N ILE A 116 -7.92 -9.40 0.04
CA ILE A 116 -7.26 -9.83 1.28
C ILE A 116 -6.17 -10.85 0.98
N ASP A 117 -6.52 -11.92 0.27
CA ASP A 117 -5.57 -12.86 -0.33
C ASP A 117 -5.16 -12.31 -1.70
N PHE A 118 -4.27 -11.34 -1.65
CA PHE A 118 -3.98 -10.41 -2.74
C PHE A 118 -2.51 -10.02 -2.78
N SER A 119 -1.98 -9.84 -3.99
CA SER A 119 -0.65 -9.27 -4.22
C SER A 119 -0.69 -8.19 -5.30
N MET A 120 0.24 -7.24 -5.19
CA MET A 120 0.44 -6.15 -6.14
C MET A 120 1.93 -5.98 -6.39
N ASP A 121 2.32 -5.77 -7.65
CA ASP A 121 3.65 -5.36 -8.06
C ASP A 121 3.58 -4.07 -8.90
N LEU A 122 4.31 -3.05 -8.48
CA LEU A 122 4.44 -1.79 -9.21
C LEU A 122 5.86 -1.65 -9.77
N THR A 123 5.98 -1.65 -11.08
CA THR A 123 7.24 -1.54 -11.81
C THR A 123 7.21 -0.41 -12.84
N ARG A 124 8.37 0.23 -13.06
CA ARG A 124 8.55 1.15 -14.18
C ARG A 124 8.70 0.34 -15.45
N GLU A 125 7.98 0.73 -16.49
CA GLU A 125 8.05 0.14 -17.82
C GLU A 125 8.57 1.21 -18.81
N PRO A 126 9.80 1.07 -19.33
CA PRO A 126 10.35 2.01 -20.30
C PRO A 126 9.52 2.05 -21.57
N ASP A 127 9.20 3.24 -22.07
CA ASP A 127 8.42 3.41 -23.31
C ASP A 127 8.97 4.61 -24.12
N PRO A 128 9.15 4.48 -25.45
CA PRO A 128 9.66 5.56 -26.30
C PRO A 128 8.87 6.87 -26.24
N LYS A 129 7.58 6.85 -25.85
CA LYS A 129 6.72 8.03 -25.72
C LYS A 129 6.66 8.57 -24.29
N GLY A 130 7.46 8.01 -23.39
CA GLY A 130 7.52 8.34 -21.97
C GLY A 130 7.15 7.14 -21.11
N ASP A 131 8.00 6.86 -20.11
CA ASP A 131 7.87 5.70 -19.23
C ASP A 131 6.47 5.51 -18.66
N ARG A 132 6.07 4.24 -18.57
CA ARG A 132 4.77 3.81 -18.04
C ARG A 132 4.93 3.26 -16.63
N VAL A 133 3.83 3.29 -15.89
CA VAL A 133 3.71 2.58 -14.61
C VAL A 133 2.96 1.29 -14.87
N ARG A 134 3.65 0.16 -14.72
CA ARG A 134 3.06 -1.17 -14.84
C ARG A 134 2.63 -1.65 -13.47
N ILE A 135 1.38 -2.07 -13.36
CA ILE A 135 0.80 -2.58 -12.12
C ILE A 135 0.22 -3.95 -12.41
N VAL A 136 0.72 -4.96 -11.71
CA VAL A 136 0.17 -6.32 -11.74
C VAL A 136 -0.57 -6.55 -10.44
N MET A 137 -1.83 -6.98 -10.54
CA MET A 137 -2.70 -7.28 -9.39
C MET A 137 -3.16 -8.73 -9.50
N SER A 138 -2.99 -9.49 -8.42
CA SER A 138 -3.40 -10.89 -8.36
C SER A 138 -4.12 -11.14 -7.05
N GLY A 139 -5.42 -11.40 -7.12
CA GLY A 139 -6.23 -11.82 -5.98
C GLY A 139 -6.74 -13.23 -6.19
N ARG A 140 -6.91 -13.98 -5.09
CA ARG A 140 -7.59 -15.27 -5.13
C ARG A 140 -9.04 -15.09 -5.57
N PHE A 141 -9.50 -15.93 -6.51
CA PHE A 141 -10.92 -16.09 -6.84
C PHE A 141 -11.62 -16.99 -5.80
#